data_AF-A0A7K0XMI4-F1
#
_entry.id   AF-A0A7K0XMI4-F1
#
_cell.length_a   1.000
_cell.length_b   1.000
_cell.length_c   1.000
_cell.angle_alpha   90.00
_cell.angle_beta   90.00
_cell.angle_gamma   90.00
#
_symmetry.space_group_name_H-M   'P 1'
#
loop_
_entity.id
_entity.type
_entity.pdbx_description
1 polymer ?
#
loop_
_entity_poly.entity_id
_entity_poly.type
_entity_poly.pdbx_seq_one_letter_code
_entity_poly.pdbx_strand_id
1 'polypeptide(L)'
;MTAHPYSGKRIVLTSKHEKLKLIKPAFEQYLECDLFEENLDTDQLGTFSGEVERKAPPRETAILKARLGMNSTGLKIGIASEGSVSPDPVIPFVNSNIEHLVLVDDENDIVISEVYRSFDITVATVTTSPGKNISEFLETADFPNHGLIVRPNTEKKIDCVKGIRDLESLTNAIAEISRISADGLVVIESDLRAHFSPSRQKNIATVAKQLAVRASRLCPSCQMPGWGRSGYEKGLKCSTCKLENPDAIRQAKTSCDNCNHTLLGQVLAKELDPANCQFCNP
;
A
#
# COMPACT_ATOMS: atom_id res chain seq x y z
N MET A 1 7.79 25.38 -23.86
CA MET A 1 7.01 24.45 -23.03
C MET A 1 7.12 24.94 -21.60
N THR A 2 6.00 25.23 -20.94
CA THR A 2 6.01 25.51 -19.50
C THR A 2 6.44 24.25 -18.76
N ALA A 3 7.38 24.39 -17.82
CA ALA A 3 7.80 23.29 -16.96
C ALA A 3 6.60 22.74 -16.17
N HIS A 4 6.60 21.44 -15.88
CA HIS A 4 5.57 20.81 -15.06
C HIS A 4 5.51 21.48 -13.67
N PRO A 5 4.33 21.66 -13.03
CA PRO A 5 4.22 22.35 -11.74
C PRO A 5 5.09 21.79 -10.59
N TYR A 6 5.43 20.49 -10.68
CA TYR A 6 6.32 19.81 -9.72
C TYR A 6 7.80 19.74 -10.14
N SER A 7 8.17 20.12 -11.36
CA SER A 7 9.56 20.08 -11.81
C SER A 7 10.40 21.06 -10.98
N GLY A 8 11.51 20.55 -10.42
CA GLY A 8 12.40 21.29 -9.52
C GLY A 8 11.83 21.60 -8.13
N LYS A 9 10.60 21.19 -7.80
CA LYS A 9 10.02 21.40 -6.46
C LYS A 9 10.66 20.44 -5.46
N ARG A 10 10.87 20.93 -4.23
CA ARG A 10 11.21 20.09 -3.08
C ARG A 10 9.94 19.52 -2.48
N ILE A 11 9.88 18.21 -2.33
CA ILE A 11 8.73 17.49 -1.78
C ILE A 11 9.22 16.63 -0.61
N VAL A 12 8.50 16.67 0.52
CA VAL A 12 8.82 15.82 1.67
C VAL A 12 8.10 14.48 1.57
N LEU A 13 8.84 13.37 1.67
CA LEU A 13 8.29 12.04 1.91
C LEU A 13 8.27 11.80 3.42
N THR A 14 7.08 11.73 4.02
CA THR A 14 6.94 11.32 5.43
C THR A 14 6.92 9.80 5.50
N SER A 15 7.98 9.22 6.02
CA SER A 15 8.16 7.78 6.02
C SER A 15 9.03 7.33 7.19
N LYS A 16 8.65 6.16 7.72
CA LYS A 16 9.49 5.30 8.55
C LYS A 16 9.81 4.07 7.69
N HIS A 17 11.01 3.50 7.86
CA HIS A 17 11.47 2.27 7.19
C HIS A 17 11.99 2.40 5.75
N GLU A 18 12.81 3.43 5.47
CA GLU A 18 13.62 3.53 4.25
C GLU A 18 12.83 3.43 2.94
N LYS A 19 11.66 4.07 2.86
CA LYS A 19 10.82 3.99 1.65
C LYS A 19 11.30 4.93 0.56
N LEU A 20 12.16 5.90 0.88
CA LEU A 20 12.69 6.86 -0.09
C LEU A 20 13.29 6.18 -1.32
N LYS A 21 14.13 5.17 -1.13
CA LYS A 21 14.76 4.42 -2.22
C LYS A 21 13.76 3.73 -3.16
N LEU A 22 12.55 3.44 -2.68
CA LEU A 22 11.49 2.78 -3.44
C LEU A 22 10.63 3.79 -4.21
N ILE A 23 10.42 4.98 -3.62
CA ILE A 23 9.49 5.99 -4.11
C ILE A 23 10.21 7.01 -5.00
N LYS A 24 11.37 7.50 -4.57
CA LYS A 24 12.13 8.57 -5.23
C LYS A 24 12.39 8.34 -6.72
N PRO A 25 12.79 7.14 -7.19
CA PRO A 25 13.11 6.94 -8.61
C PRO A 25 11.95 7.27 -9.56
N ALA A 26 10.72 6.92 -9.19
CA ALA A 26 9.55 7.24 -10.01
C ALA A 26 9.26 8.74 -10.04
N PHE A 27 9.40 9.42 -8.90
CA PHE A 27 9.12 10.85 -8.80
C PHE A 27 10.17 11.68 -9.55
N GLU A 28 11.45 11.35 -9.43
CA GLU A 28 12.49 11.99 -10.24
C GLU A 28 12.28 11.76 -11.74
N GLN A 29 11.95 10.53 -12.13
CA GLN A 29 11.75 10.18 -13.55
C GLN A 29 10.56 10.90 -14.19
N TYR A 30 9.41 10.95 -13.52
CA TYR A 30 8.15 11.42 -14.13
C TYR A 30 7.81 12.87 -13.81
N LEU A 31 8.35 13.43 -12.72
CA LEU A 31 8.02 14.78 -12.26
C LEU A 31 9.24 15.70 -12.17
N GLU A 32 10.46 15.16 -12.23
CA GLU A 32 11.70 15.94 -12.07
C GLU A 32 11.75 16.74 -10.77
N CYS A 33 11.09 16.25 -9.71
CA CYS A 33 11.08 16.88 -8.39
C CYS A 33 12.22 16.36 -7.50
N ASP A 34 12.63 17.15 -6.51
CA ASP A 34 13.57 16.74 -5.47
C ASP A 34 12.80 16.15 -4.26
N LEU A 35 12.77 14.82 -4.20
CA LEU A 35 12.17 14.10 -3.08
C LEU A 35 13.22 13.80 -2.00
N PHE A 36 12.93 14.17 -0.75
CA PHE A 36 13.72 13.79 0.42
C PHE A 36 12.84 13.20 1.52
N GLU A 37 13.42 12.37 2.38
CA GLU A 37 12.68 11.69 3.46
C GLU A 37 12.80 12.47 4.76
N GLU A 38 11.66 12.67 5.41
CA GLU A 38 11.62 13.11 6.80
C GLU A 38 11.22 11.91 7.66
N ASN A 39 12.13 11.50 8.54
CA ASN A 39 11.93 10.37 9.43
C ASN A 39 11.16 10.80 10.68
N LEU A 40 9.83 10.77 10.60
CA LEU A 40 8.95 11.05 11.73
C LEU A 40 8.35 9.78 12.30
N ASP A 41 8.17 9.76 13.62
CA ASP A 41 7.44 8.69 14.26
C ASP A 41 5.94 8.82 14.01
N THR A 42 5.45 8.09 13.02
CA THR A 42 4.03 8.06 12.67
C THR A 42 3.24 6.97 13.41
N ASP A 43 3.87 6.26 14.36
CA ASP A 43 3.25 5.12 15.04
C ASP A 43 1.98 5.52 15.83
N GLN A 44 1.86 6.80 16.20
CA GLN A 44 0.63 7.37 16.79
C GLN A 44 -0.60 7.28 15.88
N LEU A 45 -0.39 7.13 14.56
CA LEU A 45 -1.44 6.96 13.56
C LEU A 45 -1.74 5.47 13.26
N GLY A 46 -1.03 4.56 13.93
CA GLY A 46 -1.12 3.11 13.77
C GLY A 46 0.19 2.50 13.30
N THR A 47 0.49 1.30 13.80
CA THR A 47 1.70 0.53 13.46
C THR A 47 1.40 -0.60 12.50
N PHE A 48 2.34 -0.92 11.60
CA PHE A 48 2.17 -2.02 10.66
C PHE A 48 2.12 -3.40 11.35
N SER A 49 2.86 -3.57 12.44
CA SER A 49 2.92 -4.84 13.20
C SER A 49 1.71 -5.08 14.11
N GLY A 50 0.81 -4.09 14.25
CA GLY A 50 -0.48 -4.22 14.92
C GLY A 50 -0.50 -3.87 16.41
N GLU A 51 0.53 -3.22 16.95
CA GLU A 51 0.58 -2.78 18.35
C GLU A 51 -0.31 -1.56 18.62
N VAL A 52 -0.34 -0.61 17.67
CA VAL A 52 -1.22 0.57 17.70
C VAL A 52 -2.24 0.43 16.57
N GLU A 53 -3.51 0.47 16.95
CA GLU A 53 -4.64 0.41 16.03
C GLU A 53 -4.74 1.69 15.18
N ARG A 54 -5.14 1.54 13.91
CA ARG A 54 -5.42 2.68 13.02
C ARG A 54 -6.74 3.32 13.40
N LYS A 55 -6.76 4.65 13.48
CA LYS A 55 -7.98 5.42 13.82
C LYS A 55 -8.72 5.97 12.60
N ALA A 56 -8.13 5.88 11.41
CA ALA A 56 -8.67 6.43 10.17
C ALA A 56 -8.47 5.46 8.99
N PRO A 57 -9.25 5.61 7.90
CA PRO A 57 -9.05 4.86 6.67
C PRO A 57 -7.61 5.03 6.11
N PRO A 58 -7.10 4.07 5.31
CA PRO A 58 -5.71 4.12 4.82
C PRO A 58 -5.35 5.41 4.06
N ARG A 59 -6.24 5.89 3.19
CA ARG A 59 -6.02 7.15 2.44
C ARG A 59 -5.89 8.35 3.38
N GLU A 60 -6.81 8.49 4.33
CA GLU A 60 -6.82 9.60 5.29
C GLU A 60 -5.60 9.52 6.24
N THR A 61 -5.23 8.31 6.65
CA THR A 61 -3.99 8.07 7.41
C THR A 61 -2.76 8.51 6.62
N ALA A 62 -2.68 8.19 5.33
CA ALA A 62 -1.59 8.63 4.47
C ALA A 62 -1.58 10.17 4.31
N ILE A 63 -2.74 10.83 4.18
CA ILE A 63 -2.81 12.29 4.14
C ILE A 63 -2.28 12.89 5.45
N LEU A 64 -2.75 12.41 6.60
CA LEU A 64 -2.26 12.86 7.91
C LEU A 64 -0.75 12.67 8.03
N LYS A 65 -0.21 11.55 7.56
CA LYS A 65 1.25 11.33 7.51
C LYS A 65 1.96 12.35 6.64
N ALA A 66 1.50 12.59 5.41
CA ALA A 66 2.09 13.60 4.53
C ALA A 66 2.09 14.98 5.17
N ARG A 67 0.98 15.35 5.83
CA ARG A 67 0.82 16.61 6.57
C ARG A 67 1.81 16.75 7.73
N LEU A 68 2.14 15.67 8.44
CA LEU A 68 3.13 15.72 9.51
C LEU A 68 4.51 16.16 9.00
N GLY A 69 5.01 15.57 7.91
CA GLY A 69 6.30 15.98 7.32
C GLY A 69 6.24 17.35 6.67
N MET A 70 5.10 17.73 6.06
CA MET A 70 4.92 19.09 5.55
C MET A 70 5.04 20.14 6.67
N ASN A 71 4.39 19.88 7.81
CA ASN A 71 4.44 20.76 8.96
C ASN A 71 5.84 20.83 9.59
N SER A 72 6.55 19.70 9.70
CA SER A 72 7.90 19.69 10.30
C SER A 72 8.93 20.40 9.43
N THR A 73 8.78 20.33 8.10
CA THR A 73 9.73 20.90 7.13
C THR A 73 9.35 22.29 6.64
N GLY A 74 8.11 22.74 6.89
CA GLY A 74 7.56 23.99 6.36
C GLY A 74 7.19 23.94 4.87
N LEU A 75 7.21 22.75 4.24
CA LEU A 75 6.88 22.59 2.83
C LEU A 75 5.37 22.52 2.59
N LYS A 76 4.96 22.93 1.38
CA LYS A 76 3.56 22.94 0.92
C LYS A 76 3.16 21.70 0.13
N ILE A 77 4.11 20.82 -0.15
CA ILE A 77 3.86 19.58 -0.89
C ILE A 77 4.49 18.41 -0.14
N GLY A 78 3.70 17.37 0.10
CA GLY A 78 4.11 16.20 0.86
C GLY A 78 3.59 14.89 0.28
N ILE A 79 4.34 13.82 0.48
CA ILE A 79 3.99 12.46 0.09
C ILE A 79 4.04 11.56 1.32
N ALA A 80 3.12 10.60 1.39
CA ALA A 80 3.22 9.52 2.35
C ALA A 80 2.54 8.26 1.84
N SER A 81 2.92 7.14 2.44
CA SER A 81 2.36 5.82 2.15
C SER A 81 1.69 5.21 3.37
N GLU A 82 0.59 4.51 3.14
CA GLU A 82 -0.05 3.62 4.11
C GLU A 82 -0.34 2.29 3.45
N GLY A 83 -0.06 1.19 4.13
CA GLY A 83 -0.23 -0.13 3.54
C GLY A 83 -0.71 -1.15 4.55
N SER A 84 -1.37 -2.18 4.04
CA SER A 84 -1.83 -3.32 4.82
C SER A 84 -1.54 -4.63 4.10
N VAL A 85 -1.37 -5.69 4.88
CA VAL A 85 -1.36 -7.06 4.41
C VAL A 85 -2.35 -7.82 5.28
N SER A 86 -3.36 -8.42 4.66
CA SER A 86 -4.45 -9.12 5.33
C SER A 86 -5.10 -10.11 4.36
N PRO A 87 -5.99 -10.99 4.84
CA PRO A 87 -6.93 -11.68 3.98
C PRO A 87 -7.58 -10.70 3.01
N ASP A 88 -7.68 -11.11 1.76
CA ASP A 88 -8.12 -10.24 0.70
C ASP A 88 -9.64 -9.96 0.80
N PRO A 89 -10.09 -8.70 0.63
CA PRO A 89 -11.50 -8.36 0.78
C PRO A 89 -12.43 -9.00 -0.25
N VAL A 90 -11.90 -9.44 -1.40
CA VAL A 90 -12.64 -10.09 -2.49
C VAL A 90 -12.39 -11.60 -2.51
N ILE A 91 -11.20 -12.05 -2.09
CA ILE A 91 -10.77 -13.45 -2.07
C ILE A 91 -10.28 -13.83 -0.65
N PRO A 92 -11.17 -14.03 0.33
CA PRO A 92 -10.80 -14.07 1.75
C PRO A 92 -9.80 -15.16 2.17
N PHE A 93 -9.57 -16.17 1.33
CA PHE A 93 -8.64 -17.26 1.59
C PHE A 93 -7.20 -17.00 1.09
N VAL A 94 -6.93 -15.84 0.48
CA VAL A 94 -5.59 -15.43 0.03
C VAL A 94 -5.23 -14.10 0.68
N ASN A 95 -4.00 -13.94 1.17
CA ASN A 95 -3.51 -12.64 1.62
C ASN A 95 -3.23 -11.73 0.42
N SER A 96 -3.58 -10.45 0.54
CA SER A 96 -3.14 -9.43 -0.40
C SER A 96 -2.46 -8.28 0.32
N ASN A 97 -1.54 -7.63 -0.39
CA ASN A 97 -0.98 -6.36 0.01
C ASN A 97 -1.75 -5.24 -0.69
N ILE A 98 -2.25 -4.28 0.08
CA ILE A 98 -2.85 -3.05 -0.42
C ILE A 98 -1.95 -1.90 0.02
N GLU A 99 -1.35 -1.20 -0.94
CA GLU A 99 -0.54 0.00 -0.70
C GLU A 99 -1.28 1.24 -1.22
N HIS A 100 -1.41 2.23 -0.36
CA HIS A 100 -1.92 3.57 -0.66
C HIS A 100 -0.75 4.55 -0.68
N LEU A 101 -0.69 5.39 -1.70
CA LEU A 101 0.25 6.49 -1.76
C LEU A 101 -0.51 7.77 -2.09
N VAL A 102 -0.19 8.85 -1.39
CA VAL A 102 -0.80 10.16 -1.60
C VAL A 102 0.27 11.21 -1.85
N LEU A 103 -0.04 12.15 -2.74
CA LEU A 103 0.64 13.43 -2.89
C LEU A 103 -0.37 14.50 -2.49
N VAL A 104 0.03 15.33 -1.53
CA VAL A 104 -0.75 16.42 -0.98
C VAL A 104 -0.09 17.72 -1.39
N ASP A 105 -0.84 18.63 -2.00
CA ASP A 105 -0.37 19.91 -2.51
C ASP A 105 -1.27 21.05 -2.01
N ASP A 106 -0.74 21.84 -1.07
CA ASP A 106 -1.42 23.04 -0.53
C ASP A 106 -1.31 24.27 -1.41
N GLU A 107 -0.36 24.30 -2.35
CA GLU A 107 -0.26 25.42 -3.28
C GLU A 107 -1.48 25.45 -4.20
N ASN A 108 -1.99 24.26 -4.54
CA ASN A 108 -3.12 24.07 -5.46
C ASN A 108 -4.40 23.51 -4.81
N ASP A 109 -4.38 23.25 -3.51
CA ASP A 109 -5.49 22.66 -2.74
C ASP A 109 -5.98 21.31 -3.33
N ILE A 110 -5.05 20.41 -3.64
CA ILE A 110 -5.36 19.09 -4.21
C ILE A 110 -4.71 17.94 -3.44
N VAL A 111 -5.34 16.77 -3.51
CA VAL A 111 -4.79 15.50 -3.05
C VAL A 111 -4.89 14.47 -4.17
N ILE A 112 -3.75 14.03 -4.68
CA ILE A 112 -3.65 12.98 -5.68
C ILE A 112 -3.35 11.67 -4.94
N SER A 113 -4.12 10.62 -5.19
CA SER A 113 -3.94 9.33 -4.52
C SER A 113 -3.99 8.17 -5.50
N GLU A 114 -3.17 7.15 -5.26
CA GLU A 114 -3.21 5.87 -5.95
C GLU A 114 -3.21 4.70 -4.96
N VAL A 115 -3.78 3.58 -5.40
CA VAL A 115 -3.91 2.35 -4.62
C VAL A 115 -3.47 1.17 -5.47
N TYR A 116 -2.56 0.36 -4.94
CA TYR A 116 -2.12 -0.87 -5.58
C TYR A 116 -2.43 -2.06 -4.70
N ARG A 117 -3.19 -3.02 -5.25
CA ARG A 117 -3.51 -4.30 -4.61
C ARG A 117 -2.79 -5.42 -5.34
N SER A 118 -2.05 -6.24 -4.60
CA SER A 118 -1.25 -7.34 -5.15
C SER A 118 -1.38 -8.60 -4.30
N PHE A 119 -1.45 -9.74 -4.96
CA PHE A 119 -1.32 -11.06 -4.32
C PHE A 119 0.13 -11.54 -4.24
N ASP A 120 1.05 -10.83 -4.92
CA ASP A 120 2.49 -11.10 -4.87
C ASP A 120 3.05 -10.53 -3.56
N ILE A 121 2.75 -11.22 -2.46
CA ILE A 121 3.20 -10.89 -1.10
C ILE A 121 3.60 -12.17 -0.37
N THR A 122 4.81 -12.19 0.19
CA THR A 122 5.30 -13.30 1.01
C THR A 122 4.77 -13.15 2.42
N VAL A 123 3.94 -14.09 2.86
CA VAL A 123 3.40 -14.14 4.23
C VAL A 123 3.48 -15.57 4.73
N ALA A 124 4.31 -15.80 5.73
CA ALA A 124 4.46 -17.10 6.37
C ALA A 124 4.40 -16.96 7.89
N THR A 125 3.79 -17.95 8.54
CA THR A 125 3.74 -18.06 9.99
C THR A 125 3.89 -19.51 10.41
N VAL A 126 4.66 -19.78 11.46
CA VAL A 126 4.77 -21.11 12.08
C VAL A 126 4.80 -20.99 13.60
N THR A 127 4.16 -21.94 14.30
CA THR A 127 4.32 -22.13 15.74
C THR A 127 5.30 -23.28 15.97
N THR A 128 6.33 -23.06 16.78
CA THR A 128 7.39 -24.05 17.01
C THR A 128 7.89 -24.02 18.46
N SER A 129 8.72 -25.00 18.83
CA SER A 129 9.46 -25.02 20.09
C SER A 129 10.98 -25.01 19.83
N PRO A 130 11.80 -24.61 20.82
CA PRO A 130 13.25 -24.62 20.66
C PRO A 130 13.80 -25.98 20.19
N GLY A 131 14.72 -25.96 19.24
CA GLY A 131 15.38 -27.16 18.71
C GLY A 131 14.59 -27.94 17.66
N LYS A 132 13.37 -27.53 17.31
CA LYS A 132 12.62 -28.12 16.18
C LYS A 132 13.17 -27.65 14.84
N ASN A 133 13.15 -28.53 13.84
CA ASN A 133 13.52 -28.18 12.47
C ASN A 133 12.44 -27.28 11.85
N ILE A 134 12.85 -26.12 11.34
CA ILE A 134 12.01 -25.13 10.67
C ILE A 134 12.50 -24.78 9.25
N SER A 135 13.35 -25.61 8.65
CA SER A 135 14.00 -25.31 7.37
C SER A 135 13.01 -25.07 6.23
N GLU A 136 11.95 -25.88 6.12
CA GLU A 136 10.89 -25.70 5.11
C GLU A 136 10.14 -24.36 5.28
N PHE A 137 9.94 -23.94 6.53
CA PHE A 137 9.35 -22.63 6.84
C PHE A 137 10.28 -21.49 6.41
N LEU A 138 11.58 -21.60 6.67
CA LEU A 138 12.56 -20.56 6.29
C LEU A 138 12.62 -20.35 4.78
N GLU A 139 12.53 -21.43 4.00
CA GLU A 139 12.44 -21.36 2.54
C GLU A 139 11.14 -20.67 2.10
N THR A 140 10.00 -21.10 2.65
CA THR A 140 8.68 -20.50 2.35
C THR A 140 8.60 -19.01 2.73
N ALA A 141 9.29 -18.63 3.79
CA ALA A 141 9.34 -17.26 4.29
C ALA A 141 10.34 -16.36 3.54
N ASP A 142 11.08 -16.86 2.54
CA ASP A 142 12.16 -16.14 1.85
C ASP A 142 13.26 -15.63 2.81
N PHE A 143 13.54 -16.37 3.87
CA PHE A 143 14.59 -16.01 4.83
C PHE A 143 15.97 -16.35 4.25
N PRO A 144 17.00 -15.48 4.38
CA PRO A 144 17.07 -14.22 5.15
C PRO A 144 16.76 -12.94 4.36
N ASN A 145 16.32 -13.05 3.10
CA ASN A 145 15.99 -11.88 2.29
C ASN A 145 14.82 -11.11 2.90
N HIS A 146 13.79 -11.84 3.34
CA HIS A 146 12.69 -11.35 4.16
C HIS A 146 13.05 -11.52 5.64
N GLY A 147 12.95 -10.44 6.42
CA GLY A 147 13.12 -10.50 7.87
C GLY A 147 11.99 -11.25 8.57
N LEU A 148 12.26 -11.73 9.77
CA LEU A 148 11.28 -12.42 10.62
C LEU A 148 11.01 -11.67 11.93
N ILE A 149 9.85 -11.96 12.52
CA ILE A 149 9.46 -11.61 13.87
C ILE A 149 9.28 -12.90 14.67
N VAL A 150 9.85 -12.96 15.87
CA VAL A 150 9.59 -14.02 16.85
C VAL A 150 8.83 -13.42 18.01
N ARG A 151 7.74 -14.07 18.41
CA ARG A 151 6.86 -13.61 19.50
C ARG A 151 6.32 -14.77 20.33
N PRO A 152 5.89 -14.53 21.58
CA PRO A 152 5.25 -15.56 22.39
C PRO A 152 4.01 -16.14 21.70
N ASN A 153 3.69 -17.41 21.99
CA ASN A 153 2.49 -18.07 21.49
C ASN A 153 1.24 -17.64 22.29
N THR A 154 0.90 -16.36 22.22
CA THR A 154 -0.28 -15.79 22.86
C THR A 154 -1.03 -14.88 21.88
N GLU A 155 -2.29 -14.54 22.21
CA GLU A 155 -3.08 -13.59 21.42
C GLU A 155 -2.48 -12.18 21.42
N LYS A 156 -1.80 -11.79 22.51
CA LYS A 156 -1.17 -10.48 22.62
C LYS A 156 0.19 -10.48 21.92
N LYS A 157 0.36 -9.57 20.97
CA LYS A 157 1.64 -9.31 20.30
C LYS A 157 2.55 -8.40 21.13
N ILE A 158 2.91 -8.85 22.33
CA ILE A 158 3.89 -8.19 23.21
C ILE A 158 5.20 -8.96 23.21
N ASP A 159 6.29 -8.31 23.64
CA ASP A 159 7.63 -8.92 23.79
C ASP A 159 8.14 -9.62 22.52
N CYS A 160 8.06 -8.94 21.38
CA CYS A 160 8.46 -9.47 20.08
C CYS A 160 9.89 -9.06 19.71
N VAL A 161 10.70 -10.01 19.24
CA VAL A 161 11.98 -9.71 18.58
C VAL A 161 11.72 -9.58 17.09
N LYS A 162 12.03 -8.41 16.50
CA LYS A 162 11.66 -8.09 15.12
C LYS A 162 12.88 -7.81 14.26
N GLY A 163 12.76 -7.96 12.94
CA GLY A 163 13.82 -7.61 12.00
C GLY A 163 14.97 -8.60 11.95
N ILE A 164 14.71 -9.86 12.29
CA ILE A 164 15.71 -10.93 12.31
C ILE A 164 16.04 -11.33 10.86
N ARG A 165 17.34 -11.34 10.50
CA ARG A 165 17.82 -11.66 9.13
C ARG A 165 19.02 -12.61 9.10
N ASP A 166 19.28 -13.32 10.19
CA ASP A 166 20.34 -14.32 10.26
C ASP A 166 19.98 -15.44 11.23
N LEU A 167 20.57 -16.62 11.01
CA LEU A 167 20.23 -17.83 11.76
C LEU A 167 20.60 -17.74 13.25
N GLU A 168 21.67 -17.01 13.59
CA GLU A 168 22.13 -16.87 14.97
C GLU A 168 21.13 -16.04 15.78
N SER A 169 20.77 -14.86 15.28
CA SER A 169 19.73 -14.00 15.86
C SER A 169 18.40 -14.71 15.95
N LEU A 170 18.02 -15.50 14.95
CA LEU A 170 16.79 -16.29 14.99
C LEU A 170 16.82 -17.35 16.11
N THR A 171 17.91 -18.08 16.22
CA THR A 171 18.09 -19.11 17.26
C THR A 171 18.02 -18.50 18.66
N ASN A 172 18.70 -17.37 18.85
CA ASN A 172 18.71 -16.64 20.11
C ASN A 172 17.31 -16.11 20.46
N ALA A 173 16.60 -15.52 19.49
CA ALA A 173 15.24 -15.03 19.68
C ALA A 173 14.26 -16.15 20.05
N ILE A 174 14.35 -17.32 19.40
CA ILE A 174 13.52 -18.49 19.75
C ILE A 174 13.76 -18.91 21.21
N ALA A 175 15.01 -19.01 21.64
CA ALA A 175 15.36 -19.42 23.00
C ALA A 175 14.99 -18.38 24.07
N GLU A 176 15.07 -17.09 23.75
CA GLU A 176 14.64 -16.01 24.63
C GLU A 176 13.12 -16.01 24.78
N ILE A 177 12.39 -15.99 23.66
CA ILE A 177 10.93 -15.90 23.66
C ILE A 177 10.28 -17.16 24.24
N SER A 178 10.85 -18.35 24.03
CA SER A 178 10.32 -19.57 24.62
C SER A 178 10.39 -19.57 26.15
N ARG A 179 11.34 -18.84 26.76
CA ARG A 179 11.46 -18.75 28.23
C ARG A 179 10.38 -17.88 28.87
N ILE A 180 9.82 -16.94 28.12
CA ILE A 180 8.76 -16.04 28.59
C ILE A 180 7.37 -16.47 28.10
N SER A 181 7.26 -17.35 27.10
CA SER A 181 5.98 -17.93 26.68
C SER A 181 5.49 -18.96 27.70
N ALA A 182 4.23 -18.87 28.10
CA ALA A 182 3.64 -19.71 29.14
C ALA A 182 3.61 -21.21 28.78
N ASP A 183 3.55 -21.54 27.50
CA ASP A 183 3.54 -22.90 26.95
C ASP A 183 4.89 -23.36 26.39
N GLY A 184 5.93 -22.52 26.48
CA GLY A 184 7.24 -22.75 25.89
C GLY A 184 7.28 -22.73 24.35
N LEU A 185 6.15 -22.43 23.69
CA LEU A 185 6.05 -22.31 22.23
C LEU A 185 6.29 -20.87 21.79
N VAL A 186 6.77 -20.71 20.57
CA VAL A 186 6.98 -19.41 19.94
C VAL A 186 6.27 -19.38 18.58
N VAL A 187 5.82 -18.19 18.18
CA VAL A 187 5.35 -17.94 16.82
C VAL A 187 6.40 -17.16 16.06
N ILE A 188 6.76 -17.66 14.88
CA ILE A 188 7.65 -17.01 13.93
C ILE A 188 6.78 -16.55 12.76
N GLU A 189 6.82 -15.27 12.42
CA GLU A 189 6.04 -14.67 11.34
C GLU A 189 6.91 -13.76 10.45
N SER A 190 6.54 -13.65 9.17
CA SER A 190 7.18 -12.71 8.24
C SER A 190 7.13 -11.27 8.76
N ASP A 191 8.25 -10.55 8.72
CA ASP A 191 8.31 -9.14 9.06
C ASP A 191 7.86 -8.28 7.87
N LEU A 192 6.62 -7.83 7.92
CA LEU A 192 5.98 -7.14 6.80
C LEU A 192 6.27 -5.62 6.76
N ARG A 193 7.15 -5.11 7.65
CA ARG A 193 7.62 -3.72 7.58
C ARG A 193 8.45 -3.53 6.31
N ALA A 194 8.29 -2.39 5.62
CA ALA A 194 8.82 -2.18 4.26
C ALA A 194 10.30 -2.59 4.10
N HIS A 195 11.21 -2.11 4.95
CA HIS A 195 12.64 -2.46 4.93
C HIS A 195 12.98 -3.95 5.13
N PHE A 196 12.06 -4.78 5.63
CA PHE A 196 12.27 -6.22 5.86
C PHE A 196 11.53 -7.11 4.86
N SER A 197 10.64 -6.58 4.01
CA SER A 197 9.80 -7.37 3.11
C SER A 197 10.06 -7.04 1.64
N PRO A 198 10.93 -7.78 0.93
CA PRO A 198 11.25 -7.53 -0.48
C PRO A 198 10.02 -7.55 -1.42
N SER A 199 9.08 -8.46 -1.21
CA SER A 199 7.83 -8.53 -2.00
C SER A 199 6.98 -7.27 -1.80
N ARG A 200 6.83 -6.79 -0.56
CA ARG A 200 6.15 -5.52 -0.28
C ARG A 200 6.89 -4.31 -0.86
N GLN A 201 8.23 -4.29 -0.85
CA GLN A 201 9.01 -3.20 -1.46
C GLN A 201 8.69 -3.02 -2.95
N LYS A 202 8.52 -4.12 -3.69
CA LYS A 202 8.09 -4.10 -5.09
C LYS A 202 6.69 -3.49 -5.25
N ASN A 203 5.77 -3.82 -4.34
CA ASN A 203 4.41 -3.27 -4.36
C ASN A 203 4.41 -1.74 -4.06
N ILE A 204 5.23 -1.29 -3.10
CA ILE A 204 5.43 0.15 -2.81
C ILE A 204 6.00 0.90 -4.02
N ALA A 205 7.03 0.35 -4.66
CA ALA A 205 7.61 0.95 -5.88
C ALA A 205 6.57 1.03 -7.02
N THR A 206 5.69 0.04 -7.12
CA THR A 206 4.63 0.01 -8.13
C THR A 206 3.59 1.10 -7.92
N VAL A 207 3.07 1.27 -6.70
CA VAL A 207 2.13 2.36 -6.40
C VAL A 207 2.79 3.73 -6.53
N ALA A 208 4.09 3.84 -6.19
CA ALA A 208 4.86 5.07 -6.40
C ALA A 208 4.93 5.47 -7.86
N LYS A 209 5.20 4.50 -8.75
CA LYS A 209 5.16 4.73 -10.19
C LYS A 209 3.78 5.14 -10.68
N GLN A 210 2.71 4.51 -10.21
CA GLN A 210 1.34 4.87 -10.57
C GLN A 210 1.02 6.30 -10.17
N LEU A 211 1.35 6.68 -8.93
CA LEU A 211 1.12 8.03 -8.42
C LEU A 211 1.92 9.08 -9.20
N ALA A 212 3.21 8.84 -9.44
CA ALA A 212 4.07 9.77 -10.20
C ALA A 212 3.56 9.96 -11.64
N VAL A 213 3.16 8.89 -12.32
CA VAL A 213 2.57 8.95 -13.67
C VAL A 213 1.23 9.69 -13.68
N ARG A 214 0.39 9.53 -12.65
CA ARG A 214 -0.86 10.30 -12.56
C ARG A 214 -0.58 11.76 -12.28
N ALA A 215 0.31 12.05 -11.34
CA ALA A 215 0.70 13.41 -10.99
C ALA A 215 1.33 14.14 -12.19
N SER A 216 2.04 13.44 -13.08
CA SER A 216 2.64 14.05 -14.28
C SER A 216 1.64 14.38 -15.39
N ARG A 217 0.38 13.93 -15.26
CA ARG A 217 -0.68 14.18 -16.24
C ARG A 217 -1.45 15.42 -15.84
N LEU A 218 -1.43 16.41 -16.72
CA LEU A 218 -2.16 17.66 -16.54
C LEU A 218 -3.58 17.54 -17.08
N CYS A 219 -4.53 18.18 -16.38
CA CYS A 219 -5.90 18.27 -16.87
C CYS A 219 -5.95 19.03 -18.20
N PRO A 220 -6.63 18.52 -19.24
CA PRO A 220 -6.72 19.22 -20.51
C PRO A 220 -7.49 20.55 -20.41
N SER A 221 -8.35 20.71 -19.39
CA SER A 221 -9.16 21.91 -19.18
C SER A 221 -8.45 22.97 -18.33
N CYS A 222 -7.94 22.62 -17.14
CA CYS A 222 -7.35 23.59 -16.21
C CYS A 222 -5.84 23.44 -16.01
N GLN A 223 -5.18 22.50 -16.70
CA GLN A 223 -3.75 22.19 -16.59
C GLN A 223 -3.27 21.77 -15.18
N MET A 224 -4.19 21.46 -14.25
CA MET A 224 -3.84 20.98 -12.91
C MET A 224 -3.24 19.56 -12.97
N PRO A 225 -2.17 19.25 -12.19
CA PRO A 225 -1.65 17.90 -12.02
C PRO A 225 -2.70 16.91 -11.50
N GLY A 226 -2.47 15.62 -11.76
CA GLY A 226 -3.28 14.54 -11.20
C GLY A 226 -4.41 14.03 -12.10
N TRP A 227 -4.44 14.43 -13.38
CA TRP A 227 -5.42 13.95 -14.35
C TRP A 227 -5.32 12.43 -14.51
N GLY A 228 -6.35 11.72 -14.07
CA GLY A 228 -6.30 10.26 -13.97
C GLY A 228 -7.65 9.61 -13.77
N ARG A 229 -7.63 8.28 -13.74
CA ARG A 229 -8.85 7.47 -13.55
C ARG A 229 -9.46 7.82 -12.20
N SER A 230 -10.69 8.30 -12.22
CA SER A 230 -11.47 8.62 -11.02
C SER A 230 -12.56 7.60 -10.74
N GLY A 231 -12.82 6.69 -11.68
CA GLY A 231 -13.72 5.57 -11.47
C GLY A 231 -14.16 4.95 -12.76
N TYR A 232 -15.39 4.45 -12.74
CA TYR A 232 -16.04 3.84 -13.89
C TYR A 232 -17.45 4.37 -14.01
N GLU A 233 -17.91 4.51 -15.25
CA GLU A 233 -19.32 4.54 -15.53
C GLU A 233 -19.86 3.11 -15.44
N LYS A 234 -20.93 2.93 -14.69
CA LYS A 234 -21.58 1.65 -14.44
C LYS A 234 -22.94 1.58 -15.15
N GLY A 235 -23.53 0.38 -15.19
CA GLY A 235 -24.81 0.11 -15.84
C GLY A 235 -24.61 -0.62 -17.16
N LEU A 236 -24.94 -1.92 -17.16
CA LEU A 236 -24.96 -2.75 -18.36
C LEU A 236 -26.22 -3.61 -18.40
N LYS A 237 -26.81 -3.76 -19.59
CA LYS A 237 -27.89 -4.72 -19.83
C LYS A 237 -27.30 -6.10 -20.10
N CYS A 238 -27.88 -7.13 -19.49
CA CYS A 238 -27.58 -8.53 -19.80
C CYS A 238 -27.85 -8.80 -21.29
N SER A 239 -26.93 -9.48 -21.98
CA SER A 239 -27.09 -9.80 -23.39
C SER A 239 -28.30 -10.72 -23.66
N THR A 240 -28.73 -11.52 -22.67
CA THR A 240 -29.88 -12.43 -22.77
C THR A 240 -31.19 -11.81 -22.26
N CYS A 241 -31.31 -11.56 -20.96
CA CYS A 241 -32.58 -11.10 -20.38
C CYS A 241 -32.85 -9.59 -20.56
N LYS A 242 -31.86 -8.84 -21.05
CA LYS A 242 -31.91 -7.39 -21.28
C LYS A 242 -32.19 -6.52 -20.03
N LEU A 243 -32.28 -7.14 -18.84
CA LEU A 243 -32.33 -6.44 -17.56
C LEU A 243 -30.98 -5.80 -17.25
N GLU A 244 -31.03 -4.63 -16.61
CA GLU A 244 -29.84 -3.85 -16.26
C GLU A 244 -29.25 -4.31 -14.93
N ASN A 245 -27.93 -4.43 -14.89
CA ASN A 245 -27.15 -4.47 -13.66
C ASN A 245 -26.50 -3.10 -13.46
N PRO A 246 -26.95 -2.30 -12.48
CA PRO A 246 -26.46 -0.95 -12.24
C PRO A 246 -25.00 -0.93 -11.75
N ASP A 247 -24.48 -2.05 -11.26
CA ASP A 247 -23.13 -2.14 -10.73
C ASP A 247 -22.08 -2.59 -11.75
N ALA A 248 -22.51 -3.11 -12.89
CA ALA A 248 -21.64 -3.62 -13.92
C ALA A 248 -20.84 -2.48 -14.60
N ILE A 249 -19.51 -2.62 -14.65
CA ILE A 249 -18.60 -1.61 -15.19
C ILE A 249 -18.72 -1.53 -16.71
N ARG A 250 -19.12 -0.37 -17.23
CA ARG A 250 -19.26 -0.11 -18.67
C ARG A 250 -18.01 0.52 -19.27
N GLN A 251 -17.52 1.59 -18.66
CA GLN A 251 -16.51 2.46 -19.27
C GLN A 251 -15.62 3.10 -18.20
N ALA A 252 -14.33 3.26 -18.49
CA ALA A 252 -13.45 4.00 -17.57
C ALA A 252 -13.83 5.49 -17.53
N LYS A 253 -13.72 6.11 -16.36
CA LYS A 253 -13.93 7.55 -16.15
C LYS A 253 -12.64 8.20 -15.67
N THR A 254 -12.25 9.28 -16.32
CA THR A 254 -11.09 10.10 -15.96
C THR A 254 -11.60 11.48 -15.57
N SER A 255 -11.10 12.06 -14.48
CA SER A 255 -11.49 13.42 -14.09
C SER A 255 -10.36 14.21 -13.45
N CYS A 256 -10.57 15.52 -13.34
CA CYS A 256 -9.73 16.45 -12.60
C CYS A 256 -10.34 16.72 -11.23
N ASP A 257 -9.54 16.59 -10.18
CA ASP A 257 -9.97 16.85 -8.80
C ASP A 257 -10.12 18.36 -8.50
N ASN A 258 -9.56 19.24 -9.34
CA ASN A 258 -9.68 20.70 -9.20
C ASN A 258 -10.90 21.29 -9.94
N CYS A 259 -11.03 21.05 -11.26
CA CYS A 259 -12.08 21.70 -12.07
C CYS A 259 -13.28 20.80 -12.39
N ASN A 260 -13.31 19.57 -11.88
CA ASN A 260 -14.34 18.55 -12.16
C ASN A 260 -14.53 18.15 -13.63
N HIS A 261 -13.66 18.64 -14.53
CA HIS A 261 -13.66 18.20 -15.93
C HIS A 261 -13.53 16.67 -15.99
N THR A 262 -14.31 16.03 -16.84
CA THR A 262 -14.43 14.58 -16.92
C THR A 262 -14.39 14.15 -18.39
N LEU A 263 -13.66 13.07 -18.67
CA LEU A 263 -13.71 12.36 -19.94
C LEU A 263 -14.01 10.88 -19.72
N LEU A 264 -14.87 10.33 -20.58
CA LEU A 264 -15.08 8.90 -20.68
C LEU A 264 -13.94 8.29 -21.49
N GLY A 265 -13.32 7.27 -20.93
CA GLY A 265 -12.21 6.54 -21.51
C GLY A 265 -12.68 5.39 -22.40
N GLN A 266 -11.90 4.31 -22.43
CA GLN A 266 -12.24 3.11 -23.19
C GLN A 266 -13.52 2.44 -22.66
N VAL A 267 -14.41 2.07 -23.58
CA VAL A 267 -15.54 1.17 -23.29
C VAL A 267 -14.98 -0.21 -23.00
N LEU A 268 -15.21 -0.69 -21.78
CA LEU A 268 -14.72 -1.98 -21.29
C LEU A 268 -15.71 -3.10 -21.63
N ALA A 269 -17.00 -2.80 -21.59
CA ALA A 269 -18.07 -3.71 -21.97
C ALA A 269 -19.29 -2.93 -22.49
N LYS A 270 -20.02 -3.54 -23.43
CA LYS A 270 -21.27 -2.98 -24.00
C LYS A 270 -22.53 -3.67 -23.48
N GLU A 271 -22.40 -4.95 -23.11
CA GLU A 271 -23.45 -5.77 -22.50
C GLU A 271 -22.83 -6.61 -21.38
N LEU A 272 -23.67 -7.04 -20.43
CA LEU A 272 -23.27 -7.93 -19.35
C LEU A 272 -23.40 -9.39 -19.79
N ASP A 273 -22.36 -10.19 -19.54
CA ASP A 273 -22.39 -11.63 -19.72
C ASP A 273 -23.47 -12.26 -18.81
N PRO A 274 -24.38 -13.11 -19.32
CA PRO A 274 -25.39 -13.79 -18.52
C PRO A 274 -24.83 -14.55 -17.31
N ALA A 275 -23.58 -15.04 -17.36
CA ALA A 275 -22.90 -15.69 -16.24
C ALA A 275 -22.68 -14.75 -15.04
N ASN A 276 -22.67 -13.44 -15.27
CA ASN A 276 -22.52 -12.40 -14.24
C ASN A 276 -23.84 -11.65 -13.96
N CYS A 277 -24.95 -12.11 -14.54
CA CYS A 277 -26.26 -11.50 -14.36
C CYS A 277 -27.03 -12.18 -13.24
N GLN A 278 -27.30 -11.47 -12.14
CA GLN A 278 -28.08 -11.99 -11.00
C GLN A 278 -29.48 -12.54 -11.34
N PHE A 279 -30.02 -12.22 -12.53
CA PHE A 279 -31.31 -12.76 -12.98
C PHE A 279 -31.17 -14.01 -13.85
N CYS A 280 -30.05 -14.15 -14.59
CA CYS A 280 -29.80 -15.33 -15.43
C CYS A 280 -28.98 -16.39 -14.69
N ASN A 281 -28.12 -15.95 -13.77
CA ASN A 281 -27.26 -16.75 -12.90
C ASN A 281 -27.31 -16.14 -11.48
N PRO A 282 -28.42 -16.37 -10.75
CA PRO A 282 -28.60 -15.88 -9.37
C PRO A 282 -27.62 -16.52 -8.38
#